data_AF-A0A9D2CI01-F1
#
_entry.id   AF-A0A9D2CI01-F1
#
_cell.length_a   1.000
_cell.length_b   1.000
_cell.length_c   1.000
_cell.angle_alpha   90.00
_cell.angle_beta   90.00
_cell.angle_gamma   90.00
#
_symmetry.space_group_name_H-M   'P 1'
#
loop_
_entity.id
_entity.type
_entity.pdbx_description
1 polymer ?
#
loop_
_entity_poly.entity_id
_entity_poly.type
_entity_poly.pdbx_seq_one_letter_code
_entity_poly.pdbx_strand_id
1 'polypeptide(L)'
;MSVCFAGRPYTLSRTNRPVLSEETGLPLAIRRRKGRDVDRQQIAEEVLAAVGGKDNVTANDICMTRLRILTQDPSRVNTDQLSAARGVLGFVQRGQNGIEVVFGPGKVEAVHEAIVKLTGIEGDNEPFAGGAEASPAALHVHISQNPLRDAAIVQNEVDEAASPAPEDPVADLVSLLDAIEPTTDDEDVSEESADVLVEAEHASQESPARVLVINGPNINMLGIREPDIYGHDTYRGMLQLCHDAAEEAGFTECTCFQSNHEGDLIDAIQDSYGSYAGIVINPGAYTHTSIAILDAAKAVGLPMVEVHISKLDEREEFRQVSYIRAACFETVTGMGIEGYRKAILDLADHIGL
;
A
#
# COMPACT_ATOMS: atom_id res chain seq x y z
N MET A 1 -16.77 -53.86 38.11
CA MET A 1 -17.24 -54.15 36.73
C MET A 1 -16.16 -53.66 35.77
N SER A 2 -15.32 -54.56 35.29
CA SER A 2 -14.41 -54.31 34.15
C SER A 2 -15.20 -54.35 32.86
N VAL A 3 -14.92 -53.44 31.92
CA VAL A 3 -15.19 -53.67 30.50
C VAL A 3 -13.99 -53.19 29.68
N CYS A 4 -13.51 -54.11 28.86
CA CYS A 4 -12.27 -54.09 28.10
C CYS A 4 -12.30 -53.15 26.89
N PHE A 5 -11.13 -52.56 26.60
CA PHE A 5 -10.77 -52.01 25.29
C PHE A 5 -10.46 -53.15 24.31
N ALA A 6 -11.10 -53.13 23.13
CA ALA A 6 -10.74 -54.00 22.00
C ALA A 6 -10.12 -53.14 20.90
N GLY A 7 -8.80 -53.24 20.73
CA GLY A 7 -8.05 -52.62 19.65
C GLY A 7 -8.22 -53.37 18.33
N ARG A 8 -8.33 -52.62 17.23
CA ARG A 8 -8.12 -53.12 15.86
C ARG A 8 -6.76 -52.62 15.36
N PRO A 9 -5.93 -53.44 14.71
CA PRO A 9 -4.63 -53.00 14.20
C PRO A 9 -4.78 -52.27 12.85
N TYR A 10 -4.19 -51.08 12.73
CA TYR A 10 -3.97 -50.41 11.45
C TYR A 10 -2.69 -50.96 10.81
N THR A 11 -2.83 -51.57 9.62
CA THR A 11 -1.70 -51.98 8.77
C THR A 11 -1.19 -50.77 7.97
N LEU A 12 0.04 -50.34 8.22
CA LEU A 12 0.77 -49.39 7.38
C LEU A 12 1.11 -50.03 6.02
N SER A 13 0.49 -49.52 4.96
CA SER A 13 0.91 -49.76 3.57
C SER A 13 1.74 -48.56 3.10
N ARG A 14 3.06 -48.73 3.08
CA ARG A 14 4.01 -47.84 2.41
C ARG A 14 3.90 -48.03 0.91
N THR A 15 3.55 -46.97 0.17
CA THR A 15 4.25 -46.56 -1.08
C THR A 15 3.78 -45.16 -1.46
N ASN A 16 4.53 -44.13 -1.05
CA ASN A 16 4.40 -42.79 -1.61
C ASN A 16 5.25 -42.75 -2.89
N ARG A 17 4.67 -43.06 -4.06
CA ARG A 17 5.34 -42.88 -5.35
C ARG A 17 4.90 -41.54 -5.95
N PRO A 18 5.82 -40.66 -6.36
CA PRO A 18 5.45 -39.42 -7.03
C PRO A 18 4.81 -39.72 -8.38
N VAL A 19 3.68 -39.08 -8.66
CA VAL A 19 2.97 -39.17 -9.93
C VAL A 19 3.82 -38.49 -11.02
N LEU A 20 4.36 -39.28 -11.95
CA LEU A 20 5.10 -38.81 -13.13
C LEU A 20 4.12 -38.65 -14.30
N SER A 21 4.21 -37.57 -15.09
CA SER A 21 3.44 -37.45 -16.33
C SER A 21 3.95 -38.44 -17.39
N GLU A 22 3.04 -39.15 -18.05
CA GLU A 22 3.34 -40.26 -18.98
C GLU A 22 4.20 -39.89 -20.20
N GLU A 23 4.38 -38.61 -20.51
CA GLU A 23 5.09 -38.19 -21.73
C GLU A 23 6.55 -37.75 -21.54
N THR A 24 7.03 -37.45 -20.33
CA THR A 24 8.39 -36.85 -20.18
C THR A 24 9.20 -37.27 -18.95
N GLY A 25 8.65 -38.07 -18.02
CA GLY A 25 9.42 -38.64 -16.90
C GLY A 25 10.04 -37.65 -15.90
N LEU A 26 9.75 -36.34 -16.00
CA LEU A 26 10.22 -35.31 -15.08
C LEU A 26 9.17 -34.97 -14.01
N PRO A 27 9.57 -34.64 -12.77
CA PRO A 27 8.64 -34.22 -11.71
C PRO A 27 7.90 -32.93 -12.10
N LEU A 28 6.56 -32.93 -11.98
CA LEU A 28 5.67 -31.78 -12.21
C LEU A 28 6.11 -30.50 -11.46
N ALA A 29 6.72 -30.65 -10.27
CA ALA A 29 7.24 -29.54 -9.46
C ALA A 29 8.41 -28.78 -10.12
N ILE A 30 9.26 -29.46 -10.90
CA ILE A 30 10.42 -28.84 -11.57
C ILE A 30 9.95 -27.99 -12.76
N ARG A 31 8.92 -28.45 -13.49
CA ARG A 31 8.32 -27.70 -14.60
C ARG A 31 7.66 -26.39 -14.14
N ARG A 32 7.04 -26.38 -12.95
CA ARG A 32 6.41 -25.20 -12.34
C ARG A 32 7.39 -24.15 -11.80
N ARG A 33 8.63 -24.52 -11.43
CA ARG A 33 9.68 -23.53 -11.08
C ARG A 33 10.23 -22.86 -12.34
N LYS A 34 10.56 -23.65 -13.37
CA LYS A 34 11.09 -23.15 -14.64
C LYS A 34 10.14 -22.19 -15.36
N GLY A 35 8.82 -22.45 -15.32
CA GLY A 35 7.81 -21.54 -15.90
C GLY A 35 7.63 -20.21 -15.14
N ARG A 36 7.87 -20.19 -13.82
CA ARG A 36 7.80 -18.98 -12.98
C ARG A 36 9.04 -18.10 -13.10
N ASP A 37 10.21 -18.67 -13.36
CA ASP A 37 11.44 -17.89 -13.58
C ASP A 37 11.45 -17.22 -14.97
N VAL A 38 10.84 -17.87 -15.98
CA VAL A 38 10.71 -17.32 -17.34
C VAL A 38 9.80 -16.09 -17.37
N ASP A 39 8.73 -16.06 -16.57
CA ASP A 39 7.82 -14.91 -16.47
C ASP A 39 8.52 -13.68 -15.88
N ARG A 40 9.40 -13.88 -14.88
CA ARG A 40 10.07 -12.79 -14.15
C ARG A 40 11.20 -12.14 -14.92
N GLN A 41 11.99 -12.94 -15.63
CA GLN A 41 13.04 -12.41 -16.50
C GLN A 41 12.44 -11.61 -17.66
N GLN A 42 11.30 -12.06 -18.19
CA GLN A 42 10.58 -11.34 -19.23
C GLN A 42 10.03 -10.00 -18.74
N ILE A 43 9.51 -9.94 -17.50
CA ILE A 43 9.08 -8.67 -16.88
C ILE A 43 10.28 -7.72 -16.73
N ALA A 44 11.43 -8.20 -16.27
CA ALA A 44 12.64 -7.39 -16.15
C ALA A 44 13.12 -6.84 -17.51
N GLU A 45 13.08 -7.65 -18.56
CA GLU A 45 13.40 -7.23 -19.93
C GLU A 45 12.43 -6.16 -20.46
N GLU A 46 11.13 -6.32 -20.20
CA GLU A 46 10.10 -5.33 -20.58
C GLU A 46 10.31 -4.00 -19.84
N VAL A 47 10.59 -4.05 -18.54
CA VAL A 47 10.88 -2.86 -17.73
C VAL A 47 12.15 -2.17 -18.21
N LEU A 48 13.22 -2.92 -18.46
CA LEU A 48 14.47 -2.38 -18.99
C LEU A 48 14.29 -1.75 -20.36
N ALA A 49 13.52 -2.38 -21.25
CA ALA A 49 13.20 -1.80 -22.56
C ALA A 49 12.44 -0.48 -22.41
N ALA A 50 11.47 -0.42 -21.49
CA ALA A 50 10.67 0.77 -21.24
C ALA A 50 11.47 1.92 -20.63
N VAL A 51 12.48 1.66 -19.79
CA VAL A 51 13.37 2.71 -19.24
C VAL A 51 14.53 3.09 -20.17
N GLY A 52 14.50 2.69 -21.44
CA GLY A 52 15.51 3.09 -22.44
C GLY A 52 16.68 2.13 -22.59
N GLY A 53 16.58 0.93 -22.01
CA GLY A 53 17.57 -0.15 -22.07
C GLY A 53 18.46 -0.25 -20.84
N LYS A 54 19.16 -1.37 -20.71
CA LYS A 54 20.08 -1.67 -19.58
C LYS A 54 21.16 -0.60 -19.38
N ASP A 55 21.67 -0.01 -20.46
CA ASP A 55 22.75 0.99 -20.40
C ASP A 55 22.23 2.36 -19.93
N ASN A 56 20.90 2.54 -19.86
CA ASN A 56 20.29 3.75 -19.32
C ASN A 56 20.06 3.65 -17.81
N VAL A 57 20.21 2.47 -17.19
CA VAL A 57 20.02 2.30 -15.74
C VAL A 57 21.34 2.59 -15.03
N THR A 58 21.31 3.41 -13.99
CA THR A 58 22.50 3.76 -13.19
C THR A 58 22.41 3.27 -11.74
N ALA A 59 21.19 3.09 -11.22
CA ALA A 59 20.94 2.45 -9.93
C ALA A 59 19.65 1.63 -10.00
N ASN A 60 19.60 0.58 -9.20
CA ASN A 60 18.48 -0.35 -9.11
C ASN A 60 18.32 -0.79 -7.65
N ASP A 61 17.36 -0.22 -6.95
CA ASP A 61 17.03 -0.54 -5.56
C ASP A 61 15.64 -1.14 -5.43
N ILE A 62 15.37 -1.79 -4.30
CA ILE A 62 14.06 -2.33 -3.96
C ILE A 62 13.52 -1.80 -2.65
N CYS A 63 12.22 -1.60 -2.62
CA CYS A 63 11.44 -1.59 -1.39
C CYS A 63 10.42 -2.75 -1.44
N MET A 64 9.51 -2.80 -0.47
CA MET A 64 8.55 -3.91 -0.28
C MET A 64 7.69 -4.23 -1.51
N THR A 65 7.31 -3.21 -2.31
CA THR A 65 6.45 -3.38 -3.50
C THR A 65 6.95 -2.62 -4.72
N ARG A 66 7.97 -1.77 -4.58
CA ARG A 66 8.45 -0.90 -5.67
C ARG A 66 9.91 -1.16 -5.99
N LEU A 67 10.20 -1.11 -7.27
CA LEU A 67 11.55 -1.09 -7.81
C LEU A 67 11.92 0.36 -8.07
N ARG A 68 13.05 0.80 -7.54
CA ARG A 68 13.57 2.15 -7.70
C ARG A 68 14.69 2.13 -8.72
N ILE A 69 14.47 2.76 -9.86
CA ILE A 69 15.42 2.84 -10.96
C ILE A 69 15.89 4.28 -11.10
N LEU A 70 17.19 4.50 -11.08
CA LEU A 70 17.78 5.74 -11.59
C LEU A 70 18.18 5.54 -13.05
N THR A 71 17.88 6.53 -13.87
CA THR A 71 18.22 6.55 -15.29
C THR A 71 19.28 7.60 -15.59
N GLN A 72 20.13 7.34 -16.59
CA GLN A 72 21.14 8.30 -17.05
C GLN A 72 20.50 9.41 -17.90
N ASP A 73 19.58 9.03 -18.80
CA ASP A 73 18.87 9.93 -19.70
C ASP A 73 17.35 9.68 -19.59
N PRO A 74 16.60 10.60 -18.98
CA PRO A 74 15.17 10.44 -18.78
C PRO A 74 14.36 10.58 -20.06
N SER A 75 14.89 11.18 -21.12
CA SER A 75 14.18 11.30 -22.41
C SER A 75 14.01 9.96 -23.13
N ARG A 76 14.79 8.95 -22.73
CA ARG A 76 14.72 7.58 -23.26
C ARG A 76 13.67 6.71 -22.57
N VAL A 77 13.04 7.23 -21.52
CA VAL A 77 12.01 6.53 -20.75
C VAL A 77 10.68 6.62 -21.52
N ASN A 78 10.15 5.46 -21.89
CA ASN A 78 8.86 5.33 -22.52
C ASN A 78 7.80 4.95 -21.47
N THR A 79 7.07 5.96 -20.98
CA THR A 79 6.01 5.83 -19.97
C THR A 79 4.86 4.94 -20.43
N ASP A 80 4.50 4.99 -21.70
CA ASP A 80 3.41 4.17 -22.26
C ASP A 80 3.80 2.69 -22.24
N GLN A 81 5.03 2.36 -22.65
CA GLN A 81 5.55 0.99 -22.58
C GLN A 81 5.71 0.51 -21.15
N LEU A 82 6.16 1.39 -20.24
CA LEU A 82 6.31 1.04 -18.82
C LEU A 82 4.95 0.73 -18.20
N SER A 83 3.92 1.51 -18.55
CA SER A 83 2.55 1.24 -18.12
C SER A 83 1.99 -0.06 -18.69
N ALA A 84 2.37 -0.45 -19.91
CA ALA A 84 1.89 -1.66 -20.57
C ALA A 84 2.68 -2.93 -20.18
N ALA A 85 3.83 -2.77 -19.52
CA ALA A 85 4.69 -3.88 -19.11
C ALA A 85 3.96 -4.85 -18.16
N ARG A 86 4.23 -6.15 -18.29
CA ARG A 86 3.56 -7.17 -17.50
C ARG A 86 3.88 -7.04 -16.02
N GLY A 87 2.84 -7.12 -15.19
CA GLY A 87 2.99 -7.10 -13.73
C GLY A 87 3.33 -5.74 -13.12
N VAL A 88 3.51 -4.70 -13.94
CA VAL A 88 3.59 -3.30 -13.49
C VAL A 88 2.18 -2.81 -13.18
N LEU A 89 1.96 -2.39 -11.94
CA LEU A 89 0.68 -1.85 -11.47
C LEU A 89 0.62 -0.33 -11.66
N GLY A 90 1.78 0.31 -11.67
CA GLY A 90 1.94 1.74 -11.93
C GLY A 90 3.39 2.15 -11.79
N PHE A 91 3.66 3.43 -12.02
CA PHE A 91 4.98 4.00 -11.74
C PHE A 91 4.86 5.46 -11.33
N VAL A 92 5.90 5.95 -10.68
CA VAL A 92 6.03 7.33 -10.21
C VAL A 92 7.38 7.87 -10.67
N GLN A 93 7.39 9.02 -11.34
CA GLN A 93 8.64 9.72 -11.63
C GLN A 93 9.06 10.55 -10.41
N ARG A 94 10.33 10.44 -10.00
CA ARG A 94 10.94 11.19 -8.90
C ARG A 94 12.16 11.96 -9.40
N GLY A 95 12.05 13.28 -9.43
CA GLY A 95 13.09 14.16 -9.97
C GLY A 95 13.29 13.96 -11.47
N GLN A 96 14.45 14.38 -12.00
CA GLN A 96 14.72 14.26 -13.43
C GLN A 96 14.96 12.82 -13.87
N ASN A 97 15.63 12.02 -13.03
CA ASN A 97 16.21 10.75 -13.44
C ASN A 97 15.62 9.51 -12.73
N GLY A 98 14.81 9.70 -11.68
CA GLY A 98 14.30 8.62 -10.86
C GLY A 98 12.92 8.13 -11.28
N ILE A 99 12.73 6.80 -11.24
CA ILE A 99 11.46 6.14 -11.49
C ILE A 99 11.24 5.08 -10.40
N GLU A 100 10.09 5.13 -9.74
CA GLU A 100 9.61 4.04 -8.90
C GLU A 100 8.58 3.23 -9.68
N VAL A 101 8.86 1.96 -9.95
CA VAL A 101 7.96 1.03 -10.64
C VAL A 101 7.27 0.15 -9.61
N VAL A 102 5.95 0.18 -9.56
CA VAL A 102 5.15 -0.56 -8.57
C VAL A 102 4.80 -1.93 -9.12
N PHE A 103 5.14 -2.96 -8.35
CA PHE A 103 4.75 -4.35 -8.59
C PHE A 103 3.84 -4.84 -7.47
N GLY A 104 3.01 -5.85 -7.75
CA GLY A 104 2.25 -6.52 -6.71
C GLY A 104 3.15 -7.25 -5.69
N PRO A 105 2.63 -7.54 -4.48
CA PRO A 105 3.39 -8.19 -3.42
C PRO A 105 4.02 -9.51 -3.89
N GLY A 106 5.31 -9.71 -3.57
CA GLY A 106 6.07 -10.92 -3.90
C GLY A 106 6.66 -10.99 -5.32
N LYS A 107 6.51 -9.95 -6.15
CA LYS A 107 7.13 -9.89 -7.49
C LYS A 107 8.39 -9.02 -7.54
N VAL A 108 8.45 -7.96 -6.73
CA VAL A 108 9.49 -6.91 -6.83
C VAL A 108 10.90 -7.45 -6.62
N GLU A 109 11.12 -8.28 -5.59
CA GLU A 109 12.43 -8.88 -5.29
C GLU A 109 12.95 -9.70 -6.47
N ALA A 110 12.08 -10.49 -7.08
CA ALA A 110 12.48 -11.39 -8.16
C ALA A 110 12.72 -10.65 -9.48
N VAL A 111 12.01 -9.53 -9.72
CA VAL A 111 12.27 -8.64 -10.86
C VAL A 111 13.58 -7.88 -10.66
N HIS A 112 13.85 -7.40 -9.44
CA HIS A 112 15.11 -6.77 -9.08
C HIS A 112 16.29 -7.72 -9.30
N GLU A 113 16.24 -8.94 -8.76
CA GLU A 113 17.29 -9.95 -9.00
C GLU A 113 17.53 -10.21 -10.49
N ALA A 114 16.47 -10.21 -11.31
CA ALA A 114 16.58 -10.38 -12.74
C ALA A 114 17.25 -9.15 -13.41
N ILE A 115 16.92 -7.93 -12.97
CA ILE A 115 17.57 -6.71 -13.46
C ILE A 115 19.05 -6.66 -13.05
N VAL A 116 19.40 -7.06 -11.81
CA VAL A 116 20.79 -7.21 -11.36
C VAL A 116 21.54 -8.17 -12.29
N LYS A 117 20.96 -9.33 -12.62
CA LYS A 117 21.56 -10.30 -13.54
C LYS A 117 21.77 -9.76 -14.96
N LEU A 118 20.90 -8.85 -15.42
CA LEU A 118 20.94 -8.29 -16.78
C LEU A 118 21.84 -7.04 -16.91
N THR A 119 21.91 -6.23 -15.86
CA THR A 119 22.61 -4.93 -15.85
C THR A 119 23.97 -5.00 -15.13
N GLY A 120 24.12 -5.91 -14.16
CA GLY A 120 25.27 -5.95 -13.25
C GLY A 120 25.25 -4.85 -12.18
N ILE A 121 24.15 -4.10 -12.06
CA ILE A 121 23.99 -3.00 -11.10
C ILE A 121 23.27 -3.55 -9.86
N GLU A 122 23.99 -3.64 -8.76
CA GLU A 122 23.44 -3.97 -7.43
C GLU A 122 22.93 -2.69 -6.76
N GLY A 123 21.99 -2.85 -5.83
CA GLY A 123 21.49 -1.73 -5.04
C GLY A 123 22.55 -1.28 -4.05
N ASP A 124 23.08 -0.09 -4.25
CA ASP A 124 23.91 0.59 -3.26
C ASP A 124 22.92 1.32 -2.35
N ASN A 125 22.88 1.01 -1.05
CA ASN A 125 21.99 1.62 -0.03
C ASN A 125 22.13 3.15 0.14
N GLU A 126 22.68 3.85 -0.85
CA GLU A 126 22.66 5.29 -1.01
C GLU A 126 21.21 5.78 -1.16
N PRO A 127 20.88 6.98 -0.63
CA PRO A 127 19.55 7.53 -0.76
C PRO A 127 19.18 7.66 -2.25
N PHE A 128 17.99 7.16 -2.60
CA PHE A 128 17.37 7.36 -3.90
C PHE A 128 17.05 8.84 -4.12
N ALA A 129 18.09 9.61 -4.40
CA ALA A 129 18.07 11.02 -4.69
C ALA A 129 18.59 11.15 -6.11
N GLY A 130 17.67 11.36 -7.07
CA GLY A 130 18.06 11.80 -8.40
C GLY A 130 18.97 13.02 -8.24
N GLY A 131 20.19 12.96 -8.79
CA GLY A 131 21.24 13.93 -8.51
C GLY A 131 20.79 15.39 -8.65
N ALA A 132 21.22 16.19 -7.67
CA ALA A 132 21.33 17.65 -7.56
C ALA A 132 20.20 18.53 -8.17
N GLU A 133 19.61 19.34 -7.29
CA GLU A 133 18.53 20.31 -7.50
C GLU A 133 17.16 19.68 -7.78
N ALA A 134 16.48 19.31 -6.70
CA ALA A 134 15.05 19.09 -6.69
C ALA A 134 14.32 20.38 -7.10
N SER A 135 14.14 20.57 -8.41
CA SER A 135 13.04 21.37 -8.94
C SER A 135 11.72 20.70 -8.51
N PRO A 136 10.67 21.48 -8.13
CA PRO A 136 9.37 20.95 -7.70
C PRO A 136 8.59 20.39 -8.89
N ALA A 137 9.17 19.41 -9.58
CA ALA A 137 8.48 18.67 -10.61
C ALA A 137 7.42 17.81 -9.93
N ALA A 138 6.17 18.02 -10.34
CA ALA A 138 5.00 17.31 -9.85
C ALA A 138 5.25 15.79 -9.86
N LEU A 139 4.87 15.12 -8.76
CA LEU A 139 4.80 13.66 -8.69
C LEU A 139 3.77 13.18 -9.73
N HIS A 140 4.26 12.79 -10.90
CA HIS A 140 3.43 12.18 -11.93
C HIS A 140 3.25 10.69 -11.60
N VAL A 141 2.11 10.38 -10.99
CA VAL A 141 1.68 9.01 -10.69
C VAL A 141 0.88 8.49 -11.88
N HIS A 142 1.38 7.43 -12.51
CA HIS A 142 0.70 6.77 -13.62
C HIS A 142 0.20 5.38 -13.19
N ILE A 143 -1.12 5.19 -13.22
CA ILE A 143 -1.75 3.89 -12.94
C ILE A 143 -1.86 3.12 -14.25
N SER A 144 -1.32 1.89 -14.28
CA SER A 144 -1.45 1.03 -15.47
C SER A 144 -2.91 0.63 -15.66
N GLN A 145 -3.41 0.73 -16.90
CA GLN A 145 -4.76 0.27 -17.25
C GLN A 145 -4.86 -1.26 -17.44
N ASN A 146 -3.82 -2.04 -17.09
CA ASN A 146 -3.80 -3.47 -17.36
C ASN A 146 -4.72 -4.21 -16.36
N PRO A 147 -5.84 -4.80 -16.81
CA PRO A 147 -6.73 -5.54 -15.92
C PRO A 147 -5.97 -6.71 -15.30
N LEU A 148 -6.11 -6.91 -13.99
CA LEU A 148 -5.61 -8.08 -13.26
C LEU A 148 -5.92 -9.37 -14.05
N ARG A 149 -4.96 -9.86 -14.83
CA ARG A 149 -5.09 -11.11 -15.57
C ARG A 149 -4.62 -12.25 -14.67
N ASP A 150 -5.59 -13.13 -14.41
CA ASP A 150 -5.52 -14.49 -13.88
C ASP A 150 -4.94 -14.69 -12.46
N ALA A 151 -5.77 -14.38 -11.47
CA ALA A 151 -5.76 -15.11 -10.19
C ALA A 151 -6.89 -16.16 -10.18
N ALA A 152 -6.86 -17.08 -11.15
CA ALA A 152 -7.64 -18.32 -11.09
C ALA A 152 -6.76 -19.43 -10.51
N ILE A 153 -7.22 -20.01 -9.39
CA ILE A 153 -6.82 -21.30 -8.78
C ILE A 153 -5.51 -21.29 -7.99
N VAL A 154 -5.60 -21.21 -6.64
CA VAL A 154 -5.37 -22.36 -5.73
C VAL A 154 -6.16 -22.14 -4.43
N GLN A 155 -7.33 -22.76 -4.30
CA GLN A 155 -7.83 -23.26 -3.02
C GLN A 155 -7.50 -24.76 -2.98
N ASN A 156 -7.20 -25.23 -1.76
CA ASN A 156 -6.85 -26.59 -1.32
C ASN A 156 -5.39 -27.01 -1.52
N GLU A 157 -4.63 -27.02 -0.43
CA GLU A 157 -4.45 -28.21 0.41
C GLU A 157 -3.96 -27.81 1.81
N VAL A 158 -4.68 -28.30 2.82
CA VAL A 158 -4.27 -28.36 4.22
C VAL A 158 -3.27 -29.49 4.32
N ASP A 159 -2.09 -29.26 4.88
CA ASP A 159 -1.32 -30.34 5.51
C ASP A 159 -0.57 -29.82 6.73
N GLU A 160 -0.84 -30.49 7.83
CA GLU A 160 -0.21 -30.34 9.13
C GLU A 160 1.29 -30.63 9.03
N ALA A 161 2.10 -29.67 9.48
CA ALA A 161 3.43 -29.94 10.02
C ALA A 161 3.64 -29.06 11.25
N ALA A 162 3.19 -29.56 12.39
CA ALA A 162 3.56 -29.06 13.69
C ALA A 162 5.06 -29.28 13.94
N SER A 163 5.78 -28.21 14.28
CA SER A 163 6.93 -28.26 15.19
C SER A 163 7.23 -26.88 15.77
N PRO A 164 7.80 -26.84 16.98
CA PRO A 164 7.34 -25.97 18.04
C PRO A 164 7.99 -24.60 18.02
N ALA A 165 7.31 -23.65 18.68
CA ALA A 165 7.79 -22.32 18.96
C ALA A 165 9.22 -22.32 19.56
N PRO A 166 10.09 -21.38 19.16
CA PRO A 166 11.17 -20.97 20.03
C PRO A 166 10.60 -20.04 21.10
N GLU A 167 10.98 -20.36 22.33
CA GLU A 167 10.65 -19.65 23.54
C GLU A 167 11.15 -18.21 23.51
N ASP A 168 10.35 -17.37 24.16
CA ASP A 168 10.62 -16.05 24.71
C ASP A 168 12.11 -15.76 25.01
N PRO A 169 12.64 -14.61 24.56
CA PRO A 169 13.59 -13.89 25.39
C PRO A 169 13.22 -12.41 25.48
N VAL A 170 12.04 -12.09 26.03
CA VAL A 170 11.85 -10.80 26.71
C VAL A 170 12.54 -10.89 28.08
N ALA A 171 13.88 -10.89 28.06
CA ALA A 171 14.70 -10.81 29.26
C ALA A 171 16.07 -10.15 29.03
N ASP A 172 16.25 -9.35 27.97
CA ASP A 172 17.52 -8.66 27.72
C ASP A 172 17.38 -7.19 27.25
N LEU A 173 16.21 -6.57 27.50
CA LEU A 173 15.95 -5.16 27.20
C LEU A 173 15.55 -4.32 28.43
N VAL A 174 15.79 -4.84 29.65
CA VAL A 174 15.54 -4.14 30.93
C VAL A 174 16.85 -3.77 31.65
N SER A 175 18.01 -3.85 30.98
CA SER A 175 19.32 -3.51 31.57
C SER A 175 19.93 -2.19 31.04
N LEU A 176 19.22 -1.43 30.19
CA LEU A 176 19.77 -0.24 29.51
C LEU A 176 18.96 1.04 29.74
N LEU A 177 18.17 1.11 30.81
CA LEU A 177 17.37 2.28 31.19
C LEU A 177 17.67 2.83 32.60
N ASP A 178 18.77 2.44 33.22
CA ASP A 178 19.16 2.88 34.58
C ASP A 178 20.46 3.73 34.63
N ALA A 179 20.82 4.41 33.55
CA ALA A 179 22.01 5.28 33.54
C ALA A 179 21.79 6.63 32.86
N ILE A 180 20.74 7.37 33.24
CA ILE A 180 20.71 8.83 33.09
C ILE A 180 20.04 9.40 34.36
N GLU A 181 20.84 9.88 35.29
CA GLU A 181 20.36 10.75 36.37
C GLU A 181 19.98 12.13 35.77
N PRO A 182 18.87 12.76 36.21
CA PRO A 182 18.62 14.15 35.89
C PRO A 182 19.42 15.02 36.87
N THR A 183 20.36 15.79 36.33
CA THR A 183 20.90 16.95 37.05
C THR A 183 19.94 18.11 36.84
N THR A 184 19.35 18.56 37.94
CA THR A 184 18.77 19.88 38.11
C THR A 184 19.89 20.90 38.13
N ASP A 185 19.80 21.96 37.32
CA ASP A 185 20.30 23.28 37.67
C ASP A 185 19.44 24.32 36.93
N ASP A 186 18.63 25.02 37.71
CA ASP A 186 18.11 26.34 37.40
C ASP A 186 19.28 27.32 37.24
N GLU A 187 19.24 28.21 36.24
CA GLU A 187 19.56 29.62 36.43
C GLU A 187 19.11 30.46 35.21
N ASP A 188 18.30 31.48 35.53
CA ASP A 188 17.87 32.61 34.70
C ASP A 188 19.03 33.30 33.95
N VAL A 189 18.71 34.02 32.85
CA VAL A 189 19.04 35.46 32.64
C VAL A 189 18.52 35.96 31.27
N SER A 190 17.52 36.85 31.36
CA SER A 190 17.21 38.09 30.60
C SER A 190 17.19 38.18 29.05
N GLU A 191 16.00 38.54 28.56
CA GLU A 191 15.59 39.72 27.74
C GLU A 191 16.52 40.46 26.74
N GLU A 192 15.84 40.86 25.65
CA GLU A 192 16.06 41.97 24.69
C GLU A 192 17.06 41.83 23.52
N SER A 193 16.52 41.79 22.28
CA SER A 193 16.71 42.89 21.31
C SER A 193 15.89 42.74 20.01
N ALA A 194 14.97 43.69 19.80
CA ALA A 194 14.68 44.49 18.59
C ALA A 194 14.46 43.86 17.19
N ASP A 195 13.23 44.07 16.70
CA ASP A 195 12.84 44.62 15.38
C ASP A 195 13.61 44.22 14.11
N VAL A 196 12.97 43.42 13.25
CA VAL A 196 12.67 43.82 11.85
C VAL A 196 11.36 43.15 11.41
N LEU A 197 10.27 43.91 11.36
CA LEU A 197 9.08 43.55 10.59
C LEU A 197 9.37 43.82 9.12
N VAL A 198 9.50 42.76 8.31
CA VAL A 198 9.33 42.84 6.86
C VAL A 198 7.98 42.21 6.57
N GLU A 199 6.98 43.07 6.33
CA GLU A 199 5.72 42.69 5.69
C GLU A 199 6.06 42.20 4.27
N ALA A 200 6.26 40.89 4.14
CA ALA A 200 6.24 40.24 2.85
C ALA A 200 4.80 39.76 2.62
N GLU A 201 4.02 40.60 1.92
CA GLU A 201 2.81 40.16 1.21
C GLU A 201 3.21 39.03 0.25
N HIS A 202 3.21 37.79 0.75
CA HIS A 202 3.18 36.62 -0.10
C HIS A 202 1.76 36.51 -0.61
N ALA A 203 1.54 36.93 -1.85
CA ALA A 203 0.44 36.41 -2.65
C ALA A 203 0.54 34.88 -2.60
N SER A 204 -0.31 34.26 -1.79
CA SER A 204 -0.41 32.81 -1.66
C SER A 204 -0.76 32.26 -3.02
N GLN A 205 0.23 31.68 -3.70
CA GLN A 205 -0.07 30.68 -4.70
C GLN A 205 -0.69 29.51 -3.93
N GLU A 206 -2.01 29.50 -3.84
CA GLU A 206 -2.77 28.38 -3.27
C GLU A 206 -2.33 27.12 -3.99
N SER A 207 -1.61 26.26 -3.29
CA SER A 207 -1.28 24.93 -3.77
C SER A 207 -2.60 24.21 -4.06
N PRO A 208 -2.75 23.55 -5.22
CA PRO A 208 -4.01 22.91 -5.61
C PRO A 208 -4.47 21.95 -4.51
N ALA A 209 -5.68 22.18 -3.96
CA ALA A 209 -6.22 21.35 -2.88
C ALA A 209 -6.67 20.00 -3.46
N ARG A 210 -6.02 18.92 -3.01
CA ARG A 210 -6.27 17.55 -3.47
C ARG A 210 -6.88 16.71 -2.36
N VAL A 211 -7.81 15.82 -2.68
CA VAL A 211 -8.43 14.88 -1.72
C VAL A 211 -8.04 13.44 -2.06
N LEU A 212 -7.76 12.65 -1.03
CA LEU A 212 -7.48 11.22 -1.15
C LEU A 212 -8.64 10.41 -0.56
N VAL A 213 -9.26 9.56 -1.36
CA VAL A 213 -10.28 8.61 -0.91
C VAL A 213 -9.66 7.22 -0.78
N ILE A 214 -9.62 6.66 0.42
CA ILE A 214 -9.00 5.36 0.73
C ILE A 214 -10.06 4.33 1.07
N ASN A 215 -10.00 3.18 0.40
CA ASN A 215 -10.91 2.06 0.60
C ASN A 215 -10.15 0.80 1.02
N GLY A 216 -10.56 0.23 2.15
CA GLY A 216 -9.98 -0.98 2.70
C GLY A 216 -10.47 -2.26 2.02
N PRO A 217 -10.29 -3.42 2.69
CA PRO A 217 -10.54 -4.72 2.09
C PRO A 217 -12.00 -4.93 1.72
N ASN A 218 -12.20 -5.61 0.59
CA ASN A 218 -13.47 -6.04 0.00
C ASN A 218 -14.39 -4.92 -0.53
N ILE A 219 -14.03 -3.63 -0.39
CA ILE A 219 -14.83 -2.54 -0.95
C ILE A 219 -14.88 -2.60 -2.50
N ASN A 220 -13.85 -3.14 -3.14
CA ASN A 220 -13.83 -3.41 -4.58
C ASN A 220 -14.92 -4.39 -5.05
N MET A 221 -15.57 -5.11 -4.13
CA MET A 221 -16.62 -6.09 -4.43
C MET A 221 -18.04 -5.50 -4.39
N LEU A 222 -18.19 -4.18 -4.22
CA LEU A 222 -19.48 -3.48 -4.27
C LEU A 222 -20.23 -3.78 -5.57
N GLY A 223 -21.53 -4.09 -5.43
CA GLY A 223 -22.42 -4.47 -6.52
C GLY A 223 -22.32 -5.93 -6.97
N ILE A 224 -21.34 -6.70 -6.47
CA ILE A 224 -21.18 -8.13 -6.77
C ILE A 224 -21.60 -8.99 -5.56
N ARG A 225 -21.24 -8.55 -4.35
CA ARG A 225 -21.46 -9.31 -3.12
C ARG A 225 -22.69 -8.81 -2.37
N GLU A 226 -23.57 -9.76 -1.99
CA GLU A 226 -24.71 -9.53 -1.09
C GLU A 226 -25.51 -8.25 -1.43
N PRO A 227 -26.01 -8.09 -2.68
CA PRO A 227 -26.64 -6.85 -3.16
C PRO A 227 -27.87 -6.44 -2.32
N ASP A 228 -28.52 -7.40 -1.66
CA ASP A 228 -29.66 -7.12 -0.76
C ASP A 228 -29.25 -6.37 0.52
N ILE A 229 -27.97 -6.43 0.93
CA ILE A 229 -27.43 -5.79 2.13
C ILE A 229 -26.72 -4.47 1.80
N TYR A 230 -26.01 -4.41 0.67
CA TYR A 230 -25.16 -3.28 0.31
C TYR A 230 -25.72 -2.42 -0.83
N GLY A 231 -26.85 -2.80 -1.43
CA GLY A 231 -27.45 -2.13 -2.57
C GLY A 231 -26.91 -2.59 -3.92
N HIS A 232 -27.46 -2.01 -4.99
CA HIS A 232 -27.04 -2.27 -6.38
C HIS A 232 -25.92 -1.35 -6.87
N ASP A 233 -25.44 -0.47 -5.99
CA ASP A 233 -24.37 0.46 -6.31
C ASP A 233 -23.07 -0.29 -6.59
N THR A 234 -22.40 0.10 -7.67
CA THR A 234 -21.16 -0.54 -8.11
C THR A 234 -19.95 0.23 -7.60
N TYR A 235 -18.82 -0.48 -7.43
CA TYR A 235 -17.55 0.18 -7.10
C TYR A 235 -17.22 1.32 -8.07
N ARG A 236 -17.44 1.12 -9.38
CA ARG A 236 -17.23 2.16 -10.40
C ARG A 236 -18.16 3.35 -10.22
N GLY A 237 -19.42 3.13 -9.86
CA GLY A 237 -20.38 4.21 -9.57
C GLY A 237 -19.94 5.04 -8.38
N MET A 238 -19.46 4.40 -7.32
CA MET A 238 -18.91 5.09 -6.14
C MET A 238 -17.66 5.91 -6.49
N LEU A 239 -16.75 5.39 -7.31
CA LEU A 239 -15.60 6.19 -7.78
C LEU A 239 -16.04 7.45 -8.53
N GLN A 240 -16.99 7.33 -9.46
CA GLN A 240 -17.52 8.48 -10.19
C GLN A 240 -18.15 9.49 -9.24
N LEU A 241 -18.96 9.03 -8.28
CA LEU A 241 -19.57 9.88 -7.26
C LEU A 241 -18.52 10.66 -6.46
N CYS A 242 -17.40 10.03 -6.07
CA CYS A 242 -16.32 10.71 -5.37
C CYS A 242 -15.69 11.82 -6.23
N HIS A 243 -15.43 11.55 -7.50
CA HIS A 243 -14.87 12.54 -8.41
C HIS A 243 -15.82 13.73 -8.62
N ASP A 244 -17.10 13.47 -8.88
CA ASP A 244 -18.12 14.50 -9.08
C ASP A 244 -18.30 15.35 -7.81
N ALA A 245 -18.32 14.72 -6.64
CA ALA A 245 -18.44 15.42 -5.36
C ALA A 245 -17.21 16.28 -5.06
N ALA A 246 -16.02 15.81 -5.40
CA ALA A 246 -14.78 16.56 -5.17
C ALA A 246 -14.69 17.79 -6.09
N GLU A 247 -15.09 17.65 -7.35
CA GLU A 247 -15.18 18.78 -8.28
C GLU A 247 -16.21 19.82 -7.79
N GLU A 248 -17.38 19.37 -7.34
CA GLU A 248 -18.40 20.25 -6.74
C GLU A 248 -17.90 20.98 -5.50
N ALA A 249 -17.10 20.31 -4.68
CA ALA A 249 -16.53 20.83 -3.44
C ALA A 249 -15.29 21.72 -3.64
N GLY A 250 -14.85 21.95 -4.89
CA GLY A 250 -13.71 22.83 -5.19
C GLY A 250 -12.33 22.16 -5.10
N PHE A 251 -12.25 20.84 -4.93
CA PHE A 251 -10.98 20.13 -5.03
C PHE A 251 -10.47 20.11 -6.47
N THR A 252 -9.17 20.35 -6.62
CA THR A 252 -8.48 20.32 -7.91
C THR A 252 -8.24 18.90 -8.43
N GLU A 253 -8.18 17.92 -7.52
CA GLU A 253 -8.02 16.51 -7.84
C GLU A 253 -8.62 15.64 -6.73
N CYS A 254 -9.24 14.53 -7.13
CA CYS A 254 -9.65 13.46 -6.25
C CYS A 254 -8.94 12.17 -6.66
N THR A 255 -8.07 11.64 -5.81
CA THR A 255 -7.44 10.34 -6.01
C THR A 255 -8.22 9.29 -5.22
N CYS A 256 -8.68 8.22 -5.88
CA CYS A 256 -9.28 7.08 -5.19
C CYS A 256 -8.32 5.90 -5.14
N PHE A 257 -8.10 5.34 -3.96
CA PHE A 257 -7.21 4.21 -3.71
C PHE A 257 -7.98 3.09 -3.00
N GLN A 258 -7.70 1.83 -3.37
CA GLN A 258 -8.26 0.67 -2.69
C GLN A 258 -7.23 -0.45 -2.58
N SER A 259 -7.15 -1.08 -1.41
CA SER A 259 -6.37 -2.31 -1.23
C SER A 259 -7.01 -3.26 -0.23
N ASN A 260 -6.71 -4.55 -0.42
CA ASN A 260 -7.00 -5.60 0.56
C ASN A 260 -5.84 -5.83 1.54
N HIS A 261 -4.71 -5.16 1.36
CA HIS A 261 -3.53 -5.29 2.19
C HIS A 261 -3.39 -4.05 3.09
N GLU A 262 -3.24 -4.28 4.38
CA GLU A 262 -3.12 -3.21 5.38
C GLU A 262 -1.92 -2.29 5.13
N GLY A 263 -0.76 -2.87 4.79
CA GLY A 263 0.46 -2.11 4.50
C GLY A 263 0.28 -1.10 3.36
N ASP A 264 -0.42 -1.48 2.29
CA ASP A 264 -0.68 -0.58 1.17
C ASP A 264 -1.54 0.64 1.60
N LEU A 265 -2.49 0.44 2.52
CA LEU A 265 -3.32 1.53 3.04
C LEU A 265 -2.49 2.46 3.94
N ILE A 266 -1.60 1.89 4.75
CA ILE A 266 -0.64 2.66 5.58
C ILE A 266 0.27 3.49 4.69
N ASP A 267 0.85 2.90 3.66
CA ASP A 267 1.72 3.59 2.70
C ASP A 267 0.97 4.72 2.00
N ALA A 268 -0.27 4.49 1.56
CA ALA A 268 -1.10 5.53 0.94
C ALA A 268 -1.41 6.69 1.89
N ILE A 269 -1.64 6.41 3.18
CA ILE A 269 -1.82 7.45 4.20
C ILE A 269 -0.51 8.23 4.36
N GLN A 270 0.63 7.57 4.52
CA GLN A 270 1.93 8.22 4.71
C GLN A 270 2.35 9.06 3.51
N ASP A 271 2.20 8.52 2.29
CA ASP A 271 2.51 9.19 1.03
C ASP A 271 1.61 10.43 0.80
N SER A 272 0.49 10.56 1.53
CA SER A 272 -0.39 11.72 1.40
C SER A 272 0.16 12.99 2.05
N TYR A 273 1.12 12.85 2.99
CA TYR A 273 1.68 13.96 3.73
C TYR A 273 2.33 15.00 2.80
N GLY A 274 1.93 16.26 2.94
CA GLY A 274 2.41 17.37 2.11
C GLY A 274 1.88 17.39 0.66
N SER A 275 1.07 16.41 0.26
CA SER A 275 0.55 16.29 -1.12
C SER A 275 -0.97 16.36 -1.23
N TYR A 276 -1.68 16.17 -0.12
CA TYR A 276 -3.14 16.19 -0.04
C TYR A 276 -3.61 17.12 1.08
N ALA A 277 -4.77 17.74 0.87
CA ALA A 277 -5.40 18.63 1.85
C ALA A 277 -6.24 17.87 2.88
N GLY A 278 -6.66 16.63 2.56
CA GLY A 278 -7.41 15.79 3.48
C GLY A 278 -7.70 14.39 2.92
N ILE A 279 -8.23 13.52 3.78
CA ILE A 279 -8.50 12.11 3.49
C ILE A 279 -9.95 11.73 3.82
N VAL A 280 -10.61 11.03 2.90
CA VAL A 280 -11.85 10.30 3.19
C VAL A 280 -11.52 8.81 3.22
N ILE A 281 -11.79 8.12 4.33
CA ILE A 281 -11.40 6.72 4.50
C ILE A 281 -12.57 5.82 4.88
N ASN A 282 -12.72 4.73 4.13
CA ASN A 282 -13.51 3.57 4.54
C ASN A 282 -12.54 2.39 4.75
N PRO A 283 -12.09 2.10 5.97
CA PRO A 283 -11.12 1.03 6.20
C PRO A 283 -11.72 -0.38 6.05
N GLY A 284 -13.01 -0.52 5.77
CA GLY A 284 -13.68 -1.82 5.71
C GLY A 284 -13.54 -2.58 7.03
N ALA A 285 -13.10 -3.84 6.96
CA ALA A 285 -12.91 -4.66 8.17
C ALA A 285 -11.80 -4.12 9.10
N TYR A 286 -10.83 -3.38 8.57
CA TYR A 286 -9.71 -2.87 9.37
C TYR A 286 -10.10 -1.79 10.36
N THR A 287 -11.27 -1.19 10.19
CA THR A 287 -11.89 -0.28 11.16
C THR A 287 -11.87 -0.84 12.57
N HIS A 288 -12.09 -2.15 12.69
CA HIS A 288 -12.30 -2.84 13.96
C HIS A 288 -11.03 -3.52 14.50
N THR A 289 -9.94 -3.52 13.73
CA THR A 289 -8.75 -4.33 14.04
C THR A 289 -7.43 -3.59 13.93
N SER A 290 -7.34 -2.57 13.09
CA SER A 290 -6.06 -1.95 12.73
C SER A 290 -5.73 -0.75 13.61
N ILE A 291 -4.83 -0.96 14.56
CA ILE A 291 -4.15 0.12 15.27
C ILE A 291 -3.09 0.77 14.36
N ALA A 292 -2.49 -0.01 13.45
CA ALA A 292 -1.45 0.49 12.55
C ALA A 292 -1.95 1.57 11.58
N ILE A 293 -3.16 1.43 11.02
CA ILE A 293 -3.79 2.48 10.20
C ILE A 293 -4.09 3.72 11.03
N LEU A 294 -4.51 3.56 12.30
CA LEU A 294 -4.73 4.69 13.21
C LEU A 294 -3.41 5.45 13.47
N ASP A 295 -2.32 4.74 13.74
CA ASP A 295 -1.02 5.37 14.01
C ASP A 295 -0.49 6.11 12.78
N ALA A 296 -0.65 5.54 11.58
CA ALA A 296 -0.33 6.21 10.33
C ALA A 296 -1.15 7.49 10.12
N ALA A 297 -2.46 7.44 10.39
CA ALA A 297 -3.35 8.59 10.27
C ALA A 297 -2.95 9.72 11.25
N LYS A 298 -2.63 9.37 12.49
CA LYS A 298 -2.14 10.33 13.50
C LYS A 298 -0.79 10.93 13.12
N ALA A 299 0.11 10.14 12.52
CA ALA A 299 1.43 10.59 12.13
C ALA A 299 1.38 11.65 11.02
N VAL A 300 0.45 11.52 10.06
CA VAL A 300 0.31 12.52 8.98
C VAL A 300 -0.51 13.74 9.38
N GLY A 301 -1.43 13.61 10.34
CA GLY A 301 -2.16 14.73 10.93
C GLY A 301 -3.08 15.50 9.96
N LEU A 302 -3.43 14.91 8.81
CA LEU A 302 -4.34 15.51 7.84
C LEU A 302 -5.80 15.43 8.33
N PRO A 303 -6.64 16.43 8.01
CA PRO A 303 -8.08 16.34 8.23
C PRO A 303 -8.67 15.09 7.57
N MET A 304 -9.42 14.31 8.33
CA MET A 304 -9.90 13.00 7.90
C MET A 304 -11.36 12.74 8.28
N VAL A 305 -12.12 12.16 7.35
CA VAL A 305 -13.50 11.70 7.57
C VAL A 305 -13.57 10.18 7.39
N GLU A 306 -14.11 9.47 8.38
CA GLU A 306 -14.39 8.04 8.31
C GLU A 306 -15.74 7.80 7.61
N VAL A 307 -15.81 6.85 6.67
CA VAL A 307 -17.02 6.50 5.93
C VAL A 307 -17.34 5.01 6.03
N HIS A 308 -18.61 4.70 6.28
CA HIS A 308 -19.16 3.35 6.24
C HIS A 308 -20.43 3.30 5.39
N ILE A 309 -20.44 2.43 4.39
CA ILE A 309 -21.58 2.25 3.48
C ILE A 309 -22.82 1.78 4.23
N SER A 310 -22.64 0.78 5.12
CA SER A 310 -23.70 0.29 5.99
C SER A 310 -23.62 0.93 7.38
N LYS A 311 -24.75 0.86 8.09
CA LYS A 311 -24.84 1.24 9.49
C LYS A 311 -24.06 0.27 10.35
N LEU A 312 -23.15 0.77 11.19
CA LEU A 312 -22.36 -0.07 12.09
C LEU A 312 -23.12 -0.50 13.35
N ASP A 313 -24.02 0.35 13.85
CA ASP A 313 -24.80 0.17 15.08
C ASP A 313 -25.87 -0.93 14.95
N GLU A 314 -26.33 -1.21 13.74
CA GLU A 314 -27.26 -2.30 13.44
C GLU A 314 -26.55 -3.66 13.25
N ARG A 315 -25.22 -3.71 13.45
CA ARG A 315 -24.37 -4.89 13.23
C ARG A 315 -23.83 -5.50 14.52
N GLU A 316 -23.07 -6.58 14.37
CA GLU A 316 -22.46 -7.33 15.46
C GLU A 316 -21.59 -6.43 16.36
N GLU A 317 -21.51 -6.71 17.66
CA GLU A 317 -20.83 -5.85 18.64
C GLU A 317 -19.39 -5.50 18.24
N PHE A 318 -18.65 -6.45 17.65
CA PHE A 318 -17.27 -6.20 17.21
C PHE A 318 -17.16 -5.16 16.09
N ARG A 319 -18.24 -4.88 15.34
CA ARG A 319 -18.27 -3.87 14.28
C ARG A 319 -18.62 -2.47 14.78
N GLN A 320 -18.97 -2.34 16.05
CA GLN A 320 -19.29 -1.05 16.66
C GLN A 320 -18.02 -0.33 17.14
N VAL A 321 -16.89 -1.05 17.25
CA VAL A 321 -15.57 -0.50 17.62
C VAL A 321 -14.88 0.04 16.37
N SER A 322 -14.51 1.32 16.38
CA SER A 322 -13.65 1.92 15.35
C SER A 322 -12.40 2.49 15.97
N TYR A 323 -11.23 1.96 15.59
CA TYR A 323 -9.95 2.52 16.01
C TYR A 323 -9.63 3.81 15.25
N ILE A 324 -9.87 3.82 13.93
CA ILE A 324 -9.54 4.97 13.08
C ILE A 324 -10.32 6.22 13.46
N ARG A 325 -11.50 6.09 14.06
CA ARG A 325 -12.34 7.21 14.53
C ARG A 325 -11.56 8.22 15.37
N ALA A 326 -10.54 7.78 16.13
CA ALA A 326 -9.74 8.68 16.94
C ALA A 326 -8.81 9.62 16.15
N ALA A 327 -8.63 9.41 14.83
CA ALA A 327 -7.93 10.31 13.92
C ALA A 327 -8.87 11.09 12.98
N CYS A 328 -10.16 10.74 12.94
CA CYS A 328 -11.14 11.41 12.10
C CYS A 328 -11.91 12.47 12.90
N PHE A 329 -12.20 13.62 12.29
CA PHE A 329 -13.04 14.64 12.94
C PHE A 329 -14.54 14.32 12.79
N GLU A 330 -14.90 13.49 11.80
CA GLU A 330 -16.27 13.04 11.54
C GLU A 330 -16.30 11.56 11.12
N THR A 331 -17.41 10.89 11.44
CA THR A 331 -17.75 9.54 10.93
C THR A 331 -19.13 9.60 10.26
N VAL A 332 -19.18 9.25 8.97
CA VAL A 332 -20.41 9.09 8.17
C VAL A 332 -20.73 7.60 8.04
N THR A 333 -21.93 7.16 8.42
CA THR A 333 -22.33 5.74 8.36
C THR A 333 -23.76 5.56 7.86
N GLY A 334 -24.01 4.49 7.09
CA GLY A 334 -25.36 4.06 6.75
C GLY A 334 -26.05 4.80 5.61
N MET A 335 -25.30 5.58 4.83
CA MET A 335 -25.81 6.36 3.70
C MET A 335 -25.55 5.69 2.35
N GLY A 336 -25.09 4.43 2.32
CA GLY A 336 -24.67 3.79 1.08
C GLY A 336 -23.44 4.49 0.48
N ILE A 337 -23.37 4.57 -0.84
CA ILE A 337 -22.28 5.30 -1.51
C ILE A 337 -22.39 6.82 -1.34
N GLU A 338 -23.59 7.36 -1.07
CA GLU A 338 -23.80 8.80 -0.81
C GLU A 338 -23.08 9.30 0.44
N GLY A 339 -22.69 8.38 1.34
CA GLY A 339 -21.82 8.71 2.47
C GLY A 339 -20.47 9.28 2.04
N TYR A 340 -19.93 8.86 0.89
CA TYR A 340 -18.69 9.41 0.35
C TYR A 340 -18.88 10.85 -0.13
N ARG A 341 -19.99 11.13 -0.82
CA ARG A 341 -20.32 12.50 -1.26
C ARG A 341 -20.43 13.45 -0.07
N LYS A 342 -21.16 13.03 0.97
CA LYS A 342 -21.27 13.83 2.21
C LYS A 342 -19.90 14.08 2.81
N ALA A 343 -19.10 13.02 3.01
CA ALA A 343 -17.78 13.13 3.63
C ALA A 343 -16.80 14.04 2.86
N ILE A 344 -16.84 14.03 1.53
CA ILE A 344 -16.01 14.92 0.70
C ILE A 344 -16.43 16.38 0.89
N LEU A 345 -17.74 16.66 0.93
CA LEU A 345 -18.26 18.00 1.15
C LEU A 345 -17.95 18.50 2.57
N ASP A 346 -18.17 17.68 3.60
CA ASP A 346 -17.85 18.08 4.98
C ASP A 346 -16.34 18.33 5.15
N LEU A 347 -15.50 17.54 4.45
CA LEU A 347 -14.06 17.73 4.44
C LEU A 347 -13.67 19.06 3.80
N ALA A 348 -14.26 19.40 2.64
CA ALA A 348 -14.06 20.69 1.99
C ALA A 348 -14.46 21.86 2.90
N ASP A 349 -15.64 21.79 3.51
CA ASP A 349 -16.12 22.78 4.47
C ASP A 349 -15.16 22.92 5.67
N HIS A 350 -14.63 21.80 6.18
CA HIS A 350 -13.71 21.79 7.32
C HIS A 350 -12.37 22.48 7.02
N ILE A 351 -11.88 22.38 5.77
CA ILE A 351 -10.61 22.98 5.34
C ILE A 351 -10.79 24.35 4.68
N GLY A 352 -12.04 24.80 4.47
CA GLY A 352 -12.38 26.12 3.95
C GLY A 352 -12.30 26.26 2.44
N LEU A 353 -12.66 25.21 1.69
CA LEU A 353 -12.81 25.24 0.22
C LEU A 353 -14.16 25.80 -0.24
#